data_AF-A0A839K1C0-F1
#
_entry.id   AF-A0A839K1C0-F1
#
_cell.length_a   1.000
_cell.length_b   1.000
_cell.length_c   1.000
_cell.angle_alpha   90.00
_cell.angle_beta   90.00
_cell.angle_gamma   90.00
#
_symmetry.space_group_name_H-M   'P 1'
#
loop_
_entity.id
_entity.type
_entity.pdbx_description
1 polymer ?
#
loop_
_entity_poly.entity_id
_entity_poly.type
_entity_poly.pdbx_seq_one_letter_code
_entity_poly.pdbx_strand_id
1 'polypeptide(L)'
;MIFQLFQFFLVLIVPGLIGALFFSIFARLTTEIDWRVAFIFDLFTFTTMIIGLYYFQDILNVEDLLVHFNCLSFTRKYILLSIVINIFYGIIFGLLRRVFFWIRRRPLFSGIIS
;
A
#
# COMPACT_ATOMS: atom_id res chain seq x y z
N MET A 1 19.70 1.11 -18.72
CA MET A 1 18.56 0.17 -18.63
C MET A 1 18.52 -0.64 -17.34
N ILE A 2 19.51 -1.49 -17.02
CA ILE A 2 19.46 -2.37 -15.83
C ILE A 2 19.31 -1.59 -14.51
N PHE A 3 20.05 -0.49 -14.35
CA PHE A 3 19.97 0.36 -13.16
C PHE A 3 18.59 1.02 -12.98
N GLN A 4 17.95 1.46 -14.08
CA GLN A 4 16.61 2.05 -14.05
C GLN A 4 15.55 1.01 -13.69
N LEU A 5 15.63 -0.20 -14.25
CA LEU A 5 14.72 -1.30 -13.89
C LEU A 5 14.81 -1.65 -12.40
N PHE A 6 16.03 -1.72 -11.86
CA PHE A 6 16.23 -1.97 -10.43
C PHE A 6 15.66 -0.84 -9.56
N GLN A 7 15.81 0.40 -9.99
CA GLN A 7 15.26 1.55 -9.30
C GLN A 7 13.72 1.53 -9.31
N PHE A 8 13.08 1.22 -10.45
CA PHE A 8 11.62 1.06 -10.52
C PHE A 8 11.11 -0.08 -9.65
N PHE A 9 11.83 -1.21 -9.63
CA PHE A 9 11.49 -2.34 -8.79
C PHE A 9 11.53 -1.99 -7.30
N LEU A 10 12.57 -1.27 -6.85
CA LEU A 10 12.64 -0.76 -5.48
C LEU A 10 11.53 0.25 -5.18
N VAL A 11 11.25 1.16 -6.12
CA VAL A 11 10.17 2.15 -5.98
C VAL A 11 8.80 1.49 -5.87
N LEU A 12 8.60 0.34 -6.50
CA LEU A 12 7.33 -0.38 -6.44
C LEU A 12 7.18 -1.23 -5.18
N ILE A 13 8.26 -1.81 -4.63
CA ILE A 13 8.19 -2.80 -3.54
C ILE A 13 8.47 -2.20 -2.17
N VAL A 14 9.40 -1.24 -2.09
CA VAL A 14 9.79 -0.63 -0.82
C VAL A 14 8.60 0.05 -0.11
N PRO A 15 7.69 0.77 -0.81
CA PRO A 15 6.53 1.37 -0.17
C PRO A 15 5.60 0.36 0.51
N GLY A 16 5.34 -0.80 -0.11
CA GLY A 16 4.47 -1.84 0.45
C GLY A 16 5.06 -2.53 1.66
N LEU A 17 6.39 -2.72 1.69
CA LEU A 17 7.08 -3.19 2.90
C LEU A 17 6.90 -2.22 4.06
N ILE A 18 6.98 -0.90 3.79
CA ILE A 18 6.69 0.13 4.79
C ILE A 18 5.22 0.05 5.22
N GLY A 19 4.28 -0.08 4.28
CA GLY A 19 2.86 -0.25 4.62
C GLY A 19 2.59 -1.48 5.50
N ALA A 20 3.24 -2.61 5.19
CA ALA A 20 3.12 -3.85 5.95
C ALA A 20 3.72 -3.75 7.36
N LEU A 21 4.82 -2.99 7.52
CA LEU A 21 5.37 -2.62 8.83
C LEU A 21 4.37 -1.85 9.68
N PHE A 22 3.74 -0.81 9.11
CA PHE A 22 2.71 -0.07 9.83
C PHE A 22 1.51 -0.97 10.16
N PHE A 23 1.08 -1.82 9.23
CA PHE A 23 0.02 -2.80 9.51
C PHE A 23 0.35 -3.72 10.70
N SER A 24 1.56 -4.30 10.76
CA SER A 24 1.93 -5.20 11.84
C SER A 24 1.95 -4.49 13.20
N ILE A 25 2.49 -3.26 13.25
CA ILE A 25 2.51 -2.40 14.44
C ILE A 25 1.08 -2.14 14.93
N PHE A 26 0.19 -1.67 14.06
CA PHE A 26 -1.17 -1.27 14.43
C PHE A 26 -2.08 -2.46 14.71
N ALA A 27 -1.87 -3.59 14.03
CA ALA A 27 -2.56 -4.84 14.30
C ALA A 27 -2.05 -5.54 15.58
N ARG A 28 -0.95 -5.06 16.18
CA ARG A 28 -0.21 -5.71 17.29
C ARG A 28 0.15 -7.17 16.96
N LEU A 29 0.52 -7.43 15.71
CA LEU A 29 1.06 -8.73 15.34
C LEU A 29 2.55 -8.75 15.71
N THR A 30 2.92 -9.67 16.59
CA THR A 30 4.32 -9.96 16.96
C THR A 30 5.05 -10.83 15.94
N THR A 31 4.39 -11.19 14.84
CA THR A 31 4.97 -12.00 13.76
C THR A 31 5.78 -11.15 12.79
N GLU A 32 6.69 -11.80 12.06
CA GLU A 32 7.46 -11.21 10.97
C GLU A 32 6.57 -10.49 9.93
N ILE A 33 7.17 -9.54 9.21
CA ILE A 33 6.52 -8.78 8.15
C ILE A 33 6.11 -9.75 7.04
N ASP A 34 4.82 -9.99 6.88
CA ASP A 34 4.32 -10.87 5.83
C ASP A 34 4.47 -10.18 4.46
N TRP A 35 5.34 -10.74 3.62
CA TRP A 35 5.57 -10.25 2.26
C TRP A 35 4.27 -10.21 1.44
N ARG A 36 3.32 -11.11 1.69
CA ARG A 36 2.03 -11.14 0.98
C ARG A 36 1.22 -9.88 1.24
N VAL A 37 1.25 -9.38 2.47
CA VAL A 37 0.55 -8.14 2.84
C VAL A 37 1.19 -6.94 2.18
N ALA A 38 2.53 -6.90 2.10
CA ALA A 38 3.26 -5.85 1.40
C ALA A 38 2.87 -5.80 -0.09
N PHE A 39 2.86 -6.94 -0.79
CA PHE A 39 2.46 -7.00 -2.20
C PHE A 39 1.01 -6.56 -2.43
N ILE A 40 0.09 -6.91 -1.52
CA ILE A 40 -1.31 -6.47 -1.61
C ILE A 40 -1.39 -4.94 -1.47
N PHE A 41 -0.66 -4.35 -0.52
CA PHE A 41 -0.64 -2.89 -0.38
C PHE A 41 0.02 -2.18 -1.55
N ASP A 42 1.06 -2.76 -2.14
CA ASP A 42 1.65 -2.24 -3.37
C ASP A 42 0.66 -2.28 -4.53
N LEU A 43 -0.12 -3.36 -4.67
CA LEU A 43 -1.16 -3.45 -5.70
C LEU A 43 -2.24 -2.36 -5.51
N PHE A 44 -2.71 -2.16 -4.27
CA PHE A 44 -3.69 -1.11 -3.97
C PHE A 44 -3.14 0.28 -4.22
N THR A 45 -1.89 0.53 -3.80
CA THR A 45 -1.22 1.81 -3.98
C THR A 45 -0.99 2.09 -5.46
N PHE A 46 -0.52 1.11 -6.23
CA PHE A 46 -0.35 1.24 -7.67
C PHE A 46 -1.68 1.57 -8.37
N THR A 47 -2.75 0.88 -7.99
CA THR A 47 -4.10 1.14 -8.53
C THR A 47 -4.58 2.55 -8.19
N THR A 48 -4.44 2.99 -6.95
CA THR A 48 -4.83 4.36 -6.55
C THR A 48 -3.97 5.42 -7.23
N MET A 49 -2.68 5.17 -7.42
CA MET A 49 -1.79 6.08 -8.14
C MET A 49 -2.19 6.21 -9.61
N ILE A 50 -2.48 5.10 -10.30
CA ILE A 50 -2.97 5.14 -11.69
C ILE A 50 -4.29 5.89 -11.78
N ILE A 51 -5.24 5.61 -10.90
CA ILE A 51 -6.52 6.32 -10.87
C ILE A 51 -6.30 7.82 -10.64
N GLY A 52 -5.43 8.19 -9.69
CA GLY A 52 -5.08 9.58 -9.45
C GLY A 52 -4.47 10.24 -10.69
N LEU A 53 -3.53 9.57 -11.34
CA LEU A 53 -2.86 10.08 -12.54
C LEU A 53 -3.82 10.23 -13.73
N TYR A 54 -4.78 9.32 -13.87
CA TYR A 54 -5.87 9.44 -14.83
C TYR A 54 -6.67 10.74 -14.57
N TYR A 55 -7.10 10.98 -13.34
CA TYR A 55 -7.91 12.17 -13.03
C TYR A 55 -7.13 13.50 -13.05
N PHE A 56 -5.87 13.51 -12.64
CA PHE A 56 -5.09 14.74 -12.52
C PHE A 56 -4.24 15.09 -13.75
N GLN A 57 -3.84 14.09 -14.54
CA GLN A 57 -2.91 14.27 -15.66
C GLN A 57 -3.36 13.59 -16.96
N ASP A 58 -4.56 12.99 -16.98
CA ASP A 58 -5.14 12.33 -18.15
C ASP A 58 -4.21 11.26 -18.76
N ILE A 59 -3.41 10.60 -17.89
CA ILE A 59 -2.51 9.53 -18.30
C ILE A 59 -3.34 8.25 -18.44
N LEU A 60 -3.61 7.88 -19.69
CA LEU A 60 -4.49 6.75 -20.04
C LEU A 60 -3.73 5.41 -20.12
N ASN A 61 -2.44 5.46 -20.47
CA ASN A 61 -1.65 4.27 -20.79
C ASN A 61 -0.38 4.15 -19.93
N VAL A 62 0.08 2.91 -19.77
CA VAL A 62 1.32 2.59 -19.05
C VAL A 62 2.55 3.16 -19.78
N GLU A 63 2.51 3.25 -21.10
CA GLU A 63 3.59 3.84 -21.89
C GLU A 63 3.79 5.33 -21.57
N ASP A 64 2.70 6.09 -21.50
CA ASP A 64 2.73 7.52 -21.14
C ASP A 64 3.23 7.72 -19.70
N LEU A 65 2.90 6.79 -18.81
CA LEU A 65 3.39 6.79 -17.43
C LEU A 65 4.92 6.59 -17.38
N LEU A 66 5.46 5.67 -18.18
CA LEU A 66 6.91 5.43 -18.26
C LEU A 66 7.67 6.65 -18.82
N VAL A 67 7.07 7.38 -19.76
CA VAL A 67 7.63 8.64 -20.26
C VAL A 67 7.71 9.68 -19.14
N HIS A 68 6.66 9.81 -18.32
CA HIS A 68 6.67 10.73 -17.18
C HIS A 68 7.67 10.35 -16.09
N PHE A 69 7.90 9.06 -15.89
CA PHE A 69 8.92 8.57 -14.96
C PHE A 69 10.37 8.88 -15.36
N ASN A 70 10.63 9.23 -16.63
CA ASN A 70 11.95 9.77 -17.01
C ASN A 70 12.20 11.17 -16.44
N CYS A 71 11.16 11.88 -15.97
CA CYS A 71 11.32 13.15 -15.28
C CYS A 71 11.63 12.91 -13.79
N LEU A 72 12.83 13.30 -13.35
CA LEU A 72 13.30 13.19 -11.96
C LEU A 72 12.33 13.79 -10.93
N SER A 73 11.69 14.92 -11.28
CA SER A 73 10.73 15.61 -10.40
C SER A 73 9.46 14.78 -10.19
N PHE A 74 8.97 14.12 -11.23
CA PHE A 74 7.79 13.28 -11.16
C PHE A 74 8.06 12.02 -10.33
N THR A 75 9.17 11.33 -10.59
CA THR A 75 9.56 10.10 -9.87
C THR A 75 9.69 10.33 -8.37
N ARG A 76 10.30 11.45 -7.95
CA ARG A 76 10.42 11.79 -6.53
C ARG A 76 9.06 12.04 -5.86
N LYS A 77 8.16 12.77 -6.53
CA LYS A 77 6.80 13.02 -6.03
C LYS A 77 6.00 11.73 -5.94
N TYR A 78 6.11 10.88 -6.96
CA TYR A 78 5.45 9.58 -7.00
C TYR A 78 5.89 8.68 -5.83
N ILE A 79 7.20 8.56 -5.59
CA ILE A 79 7.74 7.77 -4.48
C ILE A 79 7.22 8.27 -3.14
N LEU A 80 7.31 9.59 -2.89
CA LEU A 80 6.83 10.18 -1.64
C LEU A 80 5.34 9.92 -1.43
N LEU A 81 4.53 10.08 -2.47
CA LEU A 81 3.09 9.86 -2.39
C LEU A 81 2.76 8.38 -2.13
N SER A 82 3.45 7.46 -2.81
CA SER A 82 3.26 6.02 -2.65
C SER A 82 3.57 5.55 -1.23
N ILE A 83 4.59 6.13 -0.57
CA ILE A 83 4.93 5.83 0.82
C ILE A 83 3.83 6.31 1.75
N VAL A 84 3.34 7.55 1.57
CA VAL A 84 2.26 8.10 2.40
C VAL A 84 0.99 7.28 2.29
N ILE A 85 0.60 6.88 1.06
CA ILE A 85 -0.58 6.04 0.82
C ILE A 85 -0.42 4.67 1.49
N ASN A 86 0.74 4.03 1.32
CA ASN A 86 1.01 2.73 1.96
C ASN A 86 0.95 2.79 3.48
N ILE A 87 1.52 3.84 4.09
CA ILE A 87 1.43 4.07 5.54
C ILE A 87 -0.04 4.19 5.95
N PHE A 88 -0.83 4.98 5.21
CA PHE A 88 -2.23 5.19 5.50
C PHE A 88 -3.04 3.89 5.41
N TYR A 89 -2.82 3.08 4.37
CA TYR A 89 -3.43 1.76 4.26
C TYR A 89 -2.99 0.84 5.41
N GLY A 90 -1.70 0.80 5.73
CA GLY A 90 -1.17 0.00 6.84
C GLY A 90 -1.87 0.32 8.16
N ILE A 91 -2.03 1.61 8.48
CA ILE A 91 -2.74 2.08 9.67
C ILE A 91 -4.21 1.65 9.65
N ILE A 92 -4.92 1.92 8.56
CA ILE A 92 -6.37 1.63 8.45
C ILE A 92 -6.62 0.12 8.59
N PHE A 93 -5.93 -0.70 7.80
CA PHE A 93 -6.13 -2.14 7.83
C PHE A 93 -5.68 -2.75 9.18
N GLY A 94 -4.63 -2.19 9.80
CA GLY A 94 -4.18 -2.61 11.13
C GLY A 94 -5.24 -2.31 12.20
N LEU A 95 -5.84 -1.11 12.17
CA LEU A 95 -6.94 -0.72 13.05
C LEU A 95 -8.20 -1.54 12.79
N LEU A 96 -8.60 -1.73 11.53
CA LEU A 96 -9.76 -2.55 11.14
C LEU A 96 -9.65 -3.97 11.69
N ARG A 97 -8.48 -4.59 11.56
CA ARG A 97 -8.22 -5.92 12.13
C ARG A 97 -8.42 -5.91 13.65
N ARG A 98 -7.86 -4.91 14.34
CA ARG A 98 -8.01 -4.78 15.80
C ARG A 98 -9.47 -4.61 16.21
N VAL A 99 -10.23 -3.79 15.50
CA VAL A 99 -11.67 -3.58 15.73
C VAL A 99 -12.45 -4.88 15.48
N PHE A 100 -12.16 -5.59 14.38
CA PHE A 100 -12.80 -6.87 14.06
C PHE A 100 -12.58 -7.93 15.15
N PHE A 101 -11.34 -8.05 15.66
CA PHE A 101 -11.04 -8.94 16.78
C PHE A 101 -11.76 -8.54 18.06
N TRP A 102 -11.92 -7.24 18.31
CA TRP A 102 -12.63 -6.74 19.49
C TRP A 102 -14.14 -6.98 19.41
N ILE A 103 -14.75 -6.78 18.24
CA ILE A 103 -16.17 -7.08 17.98
C ILE A 103 -16.44 -8.58 18.14
N ARG A 104 -15.58 -9.44 17.58
CA ARG A 104 -15.72 -10.90 17.68
C ARG A 104 -15.58 -11.41 19.12
N ARG A 105 -14.82 -10.73 19.99
CA ARG A 105 -14.67 -11.09 21.41
C ARG A 105 -15.78 -10.51 22.30
N ARG A 106 -16.72 -9.73 21.78
CA ARG A 106 -17.86 -9.24 22.57
C ARG A 106 -18.95 -10.34 22.64
N PRO A 107 -19.48 -10.64 23.84
CA PRO A 107 -20.44 -11.74 24.05
C PRO A 107 -21.84 -11.53 23.42
N LEU A 108 -22.10 -10.40 22.76
CA LEU A 108 -23.38 -10.14 22.08
C LEU A 108 -23.59 -11.03 20.84
N PHE A 109 -22.53 -11.54 20.21
CA PHE A 109 -22.63 -12.49 19.09
C PHE A 109 -22.38 -13.95 19.48
N SER A 110 -21.96 -14.25 20.72
CA SER A 110 -21.75 -15.63 21.15
C SER A 110 -23.05 -16.38 21.46
N GLY A 111 -24.18 -15.68 21.56
CA GLY A 111 -25.51 -16.29 21.77
C GLY A 111 -26.37 -16.46 20.51
N ILE A 112 -25.90 -16.00 19.34
CA ILE A 112 -26.66 -16.11 18.06
C ILE A 112 -26.20 -17.33 17.24
N ILE A 113 -25.06 -17.94 17.60
CA ILE A 113 -24.47 -19.09 16.89
C ILE A 113 -24.37 -20.33 17.81
N SER A 114 -25.16 -20.38 18.89
CA SER A 114 -25.34 -21.60 19.70
C SER A 114 -26.65 -22.29 19.35
#